data_AF-A0A535KFP6-F1
#
_entry.id   AF-A0A535KFP6-F1
#
_cell.length_a   1.000
_cell.length_b   1.000
_cell.length_c   1.000
_cell.angle_alpha   90.00
_cell.angle_beta   90.00
_cell.angle_gamma   90.00
#
_symmetry.space_group_name_H-M   'P 1'
#
loop_
_entity.id
_entity.type
_entity.pdbx_description
1 polymer ?
#
loop_
_entity_poly.entity_id
_entity_poly.type
_entity_poly.pdbx_seq_one_letter_code
_entity_poly.pdbx_strand_id
1 'polypeptide(L)' 'MLVRKQIIVPSETDKRIRRLARQKGISQSALIVEAVEALPETATQVDHVLAFSGVIKGAPPTLSEEVDEVVYR' A
#
# COMPACT_ATOMS: atom_id res chain seq x y z
N MET A 1 10.70 -15.87 -10.52
CA MET A 1 9.40 -16.03 -11.21
C MET A 1 8.81 -14.65 -11.41
N LEU A 2 8.39 -14.28 -12.62
CA LEU A 2 7.79 -12.96 -12.89
C LEU A 2 6.30 -13.01 -12.57
N VAL A 3 5.81 -12.02 -11.80
CA VAL A 3 4.39 -11.89 -11.44
C VAL A 3 3.85 -10.60 -12.03
N ARG A 4 2.76 -10.68 -12.79
CA ARG A 4 2.06 -9.51 -13.33
C ARG A 4 1.17 -8.90 -12.25
N LYS A 5 1.38 -7.61 -11.95
CA LYS A 5 0.48 -6.82 -11.11
C LYS A 5 -0.18 -5.72 -11.95
N GLN A 6 -1.45 -5.47 -11.69
CA GLN A 6 -2.20 -4.37 -12.28
C GLN A 6 -2.58 -3.39 -11.17
N ILE A 7 -2.37 -2.11 -11.42
CA ILE A 7 -2.69 -1.02 -10.50
C ILE A 7 -3.53 0.01 -11.23
N ILE A 8 -4.39 0.71 -10.48
CA ILE A 8 -5.12 1.87 -10.97
C ILE A 8 -4.40 3.10 -10.42
N VAL A 9 -4.13 4.06 -11.30
CA VAL A 9 -3.50 5.33 -10.93
C VAL A 9 -4.37 6.49 -11.42
N PRO A 10 -4.35 7.65 -10.73
CA PRO A 10 -4.96 8.86 -11.23
C PRO A 10 -4.42 9.23 -12.62
N SER A 11 -5.27 9.85 -13.45
CA SER A 11 -4.93 10.22 -14.84
C SER A 11 -3.72 11.14 -14.94
N GLU A 12 -3.57 12.09 -14.03
CA GLU A 12 -2.41 12.99 -13.97
C GLU A 12 -1.11 12.24 -13.63
N THR A 13 -1.20 11.20 -12.81
CA THR A 13 -0.08 10.32 -12.48
C THR A 13 0.35 9.52 -13.72
N ASP A 14 -0.59 8.95 -14.49
CA ASP A 14 -0.28 8.26 -15.75
C ASP A 14 0.46 9.17 -16.74
N LYS A 15 -0.03 10.40 -16.94
CA LYS A 15 0.62 11.39 -17.82
C LYS A 15 2.05 11.67 -17.38
N ARG A 16 2.28 11.81 -16.07
CA ARG A 16 3.60 12.08 -15.51
C ARG A 16 4.54 10.88 -15.71
N ILE A 17 4.09 9.66 -15.43
CA ILE A 17 4.84 8.41 -15.65
C ILE A 17 5.25 8.30 -17.13
N ARG A 18 4.29 8.49 -18.04
CA ARG A 18 4.52 8.43 -19.48
C ARG A 18 5.55 9.46 -19.94
N ARG A 19 5.47 10.70 -19.45
CA ARG A 19 6.42 11.76 -19.79
C ARG A 19 7.83 11.42 -19.31
N LEU A 20 7.98 10.97 -18.06
CA LEU A 20 9.28 10.61 -17.47
C LEU A 20 9.90 9.41 -18.18
N ALA A 21 9.10 8.38 -18.50
CA ALA A 21 9.57 7.20 -19.22
C ALA A 21 10.10 7.59 -20.62
N ARG A 22 9.40 8.48 -21.33
CA ARG A 22 9.87 9.04 -22.62
C ARG A 22 11.17 9.82 -22.48
N GLN A 23 11.29 10.68 -21.47
CA GLN A 23 12.50 11.46 -21.21
C GLN A 23 13.71 10.57 -20.93
N LYS A 24 13.51 9.44 -20.24
CA LYS A 24 14.54 8.45 -19.94
C LYS A 24 14.78 7.42 -21.06
N GLY A 25 13.93 7.39 -22.11
CA GLY A 25 14.03 6.39 -23.18
C GLY A 25 13.71 4.95 -22.74
N ILE A 26 12.95 4.77 -21.65
CA ILE A 26 12.61 3.45 -21.08
C ILE A 26 11.10 3.19 -21.12
N SER A 27 10.70 1.94 -20.87
CA SER A 27 9.28 1.60 -20.72
C SER A 27 8.71 2.16 -19.41
N GLN A 28 7.39 2.39 -19.38
CA GLN A 28 6.72 2.83 -18.14
C GLN A 28 6.87 1.80 -17.02
N SER A 29 6.79 0.50 -17.34
CA SER A 29 7.00 -0.57 -16.37
C SER A 29 8.41 -0.56 -15.80
N ALA A 30 9.44 -0.33 -16.63
CA ALA A 30 10.82 -0.21 -16.16
C ALA A 30 11.00 0.98 -15.21
N LEU A 31 10.39 2.12 -15.53
CA LEU A 31 10.38 3.29 -14.65
C LEU A 31 9.69 3.00 -13.31
N ILE A 32 8.57 2.27 -13.33
CA ILE A 32 7.84 1.89 -12.11
C ILE A 32 8.67 0.93 -11.26
N VAL A 33 9.35 -0.05 -11.87
CA VAL A 33 10.25 -0.97 -11.16
C VAL A 33 11.40 -0.21 -10.50
N GLU A 34 12.09 0.67 -11.24
CA GLU A 34 13.17 1.52 -10.70
C GLU A 34 12.67 2.35 -9.50
N ALA A 35 11.47 2.93 -9.60
CA ALA A 35 10.89 3.72 -8.52
C ALA A 35 10.54 2.87 -7.29
N VAL A 36 10.02 1.65 -7.49
CA VAL A 36 9.67 0.72 -6.40
C VAL A 36 10.92 0.20 -5.70
N GLU A 37 11.97 -0.14 -6.45
CA GLU A 37 13.25 -0.61 -5.91
C GLU A 37 14.00 0.50 -5.15
N ALA A 38 13.78 1.76 -5.53
CA ALA A 38 14.35 2.93 -4.85
C ALA A 38 13.56 3.38 -3.61
N LEU A 39 12.38 2.79 -3.35
CA LEU A 39 11.69 3.05 -2.09
C LEU A 39 12.59 2.55 -0.95
N PRO A 40 12.74 3.33 0.14
CA PRO A 40 13.41 2.81 1.32
C PRO A 40 12.73 1.50 1.72
N GLU A 41 13.49 0.51 2.19
CA GLU A 41 12.90 -0.68 2.79
C GLU A 41 11.89 -0.19 3.82
N THR A 42 10.61 -0.37 3.50
CA THR A 42 9.54 0.01 4.39
C THR A 42 9.82 -0.77 5.65
N ALA A 43 10.24 -0.08 6.72
CA ALA A 43 10.22 -0.65 8.06
C ALA A 43 8.82 -1.25 8.19
N THR A 44 8.83 -2.58 8.14
CA THR A 44 7.76 -3.53 8.28
C THR A 44 6.38 -2.87 8.41
N GLN A 45 5.59 -2.81 7.33
CA GLN A 45 4.15 -2.52 7.45
C GLN A 45 3.47 -3.53 8.41
N VAL A 46 4.10 -4.69 8.63
CA VAL A 46 3.79 -5.67 9.68
C VAL A 46 3.87 -5.05 11.08
N ASP A 47 4.82 -4.15 11.37
CA ASP A 47 4.96 -3.50 12.68
C ASP A 47 3.77 -2.58 12.98
N HIS A 48 3.20 -1.93 11.97
CA HIS A 48 2.00 -1.10 12.14
C HIS A 48 0.73 -1.92 12.39
N VAL A 49 0.62 -3.13 11.83
CA VAL A 49 -0.51 -4.04 12.13
C VAL A 49 -0.33 -4.65 13.53
N LEU A 50 0.90 -5.02 13.89
CA LEU A 50 1.22 -5.55 15.22
C LEU A 50 1.16 -4.48 16.33
N ALA A 51 1.28 -3.19 16.00
CA ALA A 51 1.07 -2.09 16.94
C ALA A 51 -0.34 -2.08 17.55
N PHE A 52 -1.31 -2.70 16.88
CA PHE A 52 -2.68 -2.88 17.37
C PHE A 52 -2.96 -4.30 17.90
N SER A 53 -1.95 -5.19 17.90
CA SER A 53 -2.08 -6.52 18.48
C SER A 53 -1.86 -6.46 20.00
N GLY A 54 -2.91 -6.71 20.77
CA GLY A 54 -2.86 -6.68 22.23
C GLY A 54 -4.18 -7.12 22.86
N VAL A 55 -4.14 -7.45 24.16
CA VAL A 55 -5.34 -7.79 24.95
C VAL A 55 -5.83 -6.53 25.65
N ILE A 56 -7.03 -6.08 25.33
CA ILE A 56 -7.68 -4.98 26.06
C ILE A 56 -8.20 -5.55 27.38
N LYS A 57 -7.52 -5.24 28.49
CA LYS A 57 -7.96 -5.66 29.83
C LYS A 57 -9.35 -5.09 30.13
N GLY A 58 -10.31 -5.96 30.43
CA GLY A 58 -11.69 -5.57 30.75
C GLY A 58 -12.59 -5.39 29.52
N ALA A 59 -12.11 -5.69 28.30
CA ALA A 59 -12.98 -5.69 27.13
C ALA A 59 -14.08 -6.77 27.23
N PRO A 60 -15.30 -6.47 26.77
CA PRO A 60 -16.34 -7.47 26.62
C PRO A 60 -15.89 -8.61 25.70
N PRO A 61 -16.30 -9.86 25.96
CA PRO A 61 -15.96 -11.00 25.09
C PRO A 61 -16.53 -10.86 23.68
N THR A 62 -17.57 -10.05 23.48
CA THR A 62 -18.23 -9.77 22.20
C THR A 62 -17.65 -8.56 21.47
N LEU A 63 -16.59 -7.93 21.99
CA LEU A 63 -16.07 -6.67 21.41
C LEU A 63 -15.71 -6.80 19.92
N SER A 64 -15.26 -7.98 19.47
CA SER A 64 -14.96 -8.22 18.05
C SER A 64 -16.21 -8.34 17.17
N GLU A 65 -17.37 -8.65 17.75
CA GLU A 65 -18.64 -8.83 17.04
C GLU A 65 -19.38 -7.49 16.86
N GLU A 66 -19.10 -6.51 17.72
CA GLU A 66 -19.74 -5.18 17.75
C GLU A 66 -18.91 -4.06 17.08
N VAL A 67 -17.73 -4.38 16.52
CA VAL A 67 -16.81 -3.39 15.92
C VAL A 67 -17.49 -2.57 14.83
N ASP A 68 -18.33 -3.20 14.02
CA ASP A 68 -19.02 -2.55 12.91
C ASP A 68 -20.01 -1.46 13.39
N GLU A 69 -20.62 -1.61 14.58
CA GLU A 69 -21.55 -0.61 15.13
C GLU A 69 -20.83 0.64 15.66
N VAL A 70 -19.56 0.50 16.06
CA VAL A 70 -18.77 1.57 16.69
C VAL A 70 -17.96 2.38 15.67
N VAL A 71 -17.47 1.74 14.60
CA VAL A 71 -16.53 2.37 13.66
C VAL A 71 -17.21 3.04 12.46
N TYR A 72 -18.40 2.58 12.04
CA TYR A 72 -19.08 3.07 10.83
C TYR A 72 -20.23 4.05 11.08
N ARG A 73 -20.17 4.83 12.17
CA ARG A 73 -21.19 5.85 12.48
C ARG A 73 -20.93 7.20 11.83
#